data_AF-A0AA36J858-F1
#
_entry.id   AF-A0AA36J858-F1
#
_cell.length_a   1.000
_cell.length_b   1.000
_cell.length_c   1.000
_cell.angle_alpha   90.00
_cell.angle_beta   90.00
_cell.angle_gamma   90.00
#
_symmetry.space_group_name_H-M   'P 1'
#
loop_
_entity.id
_entity.type
_entity.pdbx_description
1 polymer ?
#
loop_
_entity_poly.entity_id
_entity_poly.type
_entity_poly.pdbx_seq_one_letter_code
_entity_poly.pdbx_strand_id
1 'polypeptide(L)' 'MASRHWRMCSHPKFPALARKHSECKSALQPGQMAGDLGWISKGTLPDPTLEEAVLALEVNELSDLVTTGRGVHIVQRYA' A
#
# COMPACT_ATOMS: atom_id res chain seq x y z
N MET A 1 14.03 -18.62 -3.57
CA MET A 1 14.46 -18.25 -2.21
C MET A 1 14.62 -16.73 -2.18
N ALA A 2 13.54 -15.99 -1.95
CA ALA A 2 13.61 -14.53 -1.81
C ALA A 2 13.83 -14.21 -0.34
N SER A 3 14.96 -13.59 -0.04
CA SER A 3 15.39 -13.23 1.32
C SER A 3 14.41 -12.22 1.94
N ARG A 4 13.39 -12.73 2.64
CA ARG A 4 12.38 -11.96 3.39
C ARG A 4 12.97 -11.34 4.66
N HIS A 5 13.96 -10.46 4.55
CA HIS A 5 14.70 -9.96 5.72
C HIS A 5 14.04 -8.76 6.42
N TRP A 6 12.94 -8.18 5.89
CA TRP A 6 12.39 -6.92 6.43
C TRP A 6 10.88 -6.74 6.31
N ARG A 7 10.10 -7.82 6.19
CA ARG A 7 8.62 -7.77 6.24
C ARG A 7 8.17 -7.09 7.53
N MET A 8 7.92 -5.78 7.49
CA MET A 8 7.45 -5.02 8.64
C MET A 8 6.00 -5.42 8.92
N CYS A 9 5.72 -5.77 10.16
CA CYS A 9 4.35 -5.87 10.65
C CYS A 9 3.67 -4.51 10.48
N SER A 10 2.34 -4.54 10.27
CA SER A 10 1.45 -3.39 10.08
C SER A 10 1.93 -2.16 10.83
N HIS A 11 2.16 -1.06 10.13
CA HIS A 11 2.63 0.15 10.77
C HIS A 11 1.42 0.90 11.38
N PRO A 12 1.31 1.03 12.71
CA PRO A 12 0.11 1.58 13.36
C PRO A 12 -0.13 3.06 13.02
N LYS A 13 0.87 3.73 12.44
CA LYS A 13 0.81 5.13 12.00
C LYS A 13 0.72 5.28 10.47
N PHE A 14 0.46 4.20 9.73
CA PHE A 14 0.44 4.23 8.27
C PHE A 14 -0.53 5.30 7.70
N PRO A 15 -1.79 5.43 8.18
CA PRO A 15 -2.68 6.47 7.68
C PRO A 15 -2.17 7.89 7.95
N ALA A 16 -1.52 8.11 9.10
CA ALA A 16 -0.94 9.40 9.44
C ALA A 16 0.27 9.75 8.54
N LEU A 17 1.10 8.76 8.21
CA LEU A 17 2.22 8.93 7.27
C LEU A 17 1.71 9.14 5.84
N ALA A 18 0.71 8.37 5.42
CA ALA A 18 0.07 8.53 4.12
C ALA A 18 -0.49 9.95 3.96
N ARG A 19 -1.22 10.47 4.96
CA ARG A 19 -1.71 11.86 4.94
C ARG A 19 -0.59 12.89 4.77
N LYS A 20 0.54 12.69 5.44
CA LYS A 20 1.63 13.66 5.49
C LYS A 20 2.50 13.64 4.23
N HIS A 21 2.67 12.48 3.60
CA HIS A 21 3.70 12.25 2.57
C HIS A 21 3.16 11.76 1.22
N SER A 22 1.96 11.19 1.16
CA SER A 22 1.43 10.65 -0.09
C SER A 22 0.87 11.77 -0.97
N GLU A 23 1.29 11.77 -2.22
CA GLU A 23 0.81 12.70 -3.26
C GLU A 23 -0.51 12.21 -3.91
N CYS A 24 -1.02 11.05 -3.49
CA CYS A 24 -2.28 10.53 -4.00
C CYS A 24 -3.48 11.23 -3.34
N LYS A 25 -4.55 11.46 -4.11
CA LYS A 25 -5.81 12.03 -3.58
C LYS A 25 -6.41 11.19 -2.45
N SER A 26 -6.15 9.88 -2.40
CA SER A 26 -6.60 9.02 -1.28
C SER A 26 -6.02 9.45 0.06
N ALA A 27 -4.85 10.10 0.09
CA ALA A 27 -4.23 10.63 1.31
C ALA A 27 -5.11 11.69 2.02
N LEU A 28 -5.99 12.35 1.28
CA LEU A 28 -6.87 13.41 1.78
C LEU A 28 -8.10 12.87 2.50
N GLN A 29 -8.45 11.59 2.34
CA GLN A 29 -9.58 10.94 3.02
C GLN A 29 -9.49 11.12 4.54
N PRO A 30 -10.60 11.28 5.28
CA PRO A 30 -10.59 11.68 6.68
C PRO A 30 -10.13 10.57 7.64
N GLY A 31 -9.59 10.98 8.80
CA GLY A 31 -9.26 10.06 9.89
C GLY A 31 -8.30 8.94 9.49
N GLN A 32 -8.67 7.70 9.85
CA GLN A 32 -7.91 6.47 9.60
C GLN A 32 -8.00 5.97 8.15
N MET A 33 -8.84 6.59 7.31
CA MET A 33 -8.96 6.24 5.89
C MET A 33 -7.93 6.96 5.02
N ALA A 34 -7.06 7.79 5.59
CA ALA A 34 -6.04 8.48 4.80
C ALA A 34 -5.15 7.47 4.06
N GLY A 35 -5.21 7.50 2.73
CA GLY A 35 -4.49 6.58 1.85
C GLY A 35 -5.22 5.26 1.56
N ASP A 36 -6.44 5.08 2.07
CA ASP A 36 -7.22 3.85 1.88
C ASP A 36 -7.67 3.70 0.42
N LEU A 37 -7.51 2.48 -0.09
CA LEU A 37 -7.88 2.09 -1.46
C LEU A 37 -9.14 1.21 -1.50
N GLY A 38 -9.75 0.91 -0.35
CA GLY A 38 -10.86 -0.01 -0.22
C GLY A 38 -10.49 -1.46 -0.53
N TRP A 39 -11.51 -2.25 -0.87
CA TRP A 39 -11.34 -3.65 -1.26
C TRP A 39 -10.77 -3.76 -2.67
N ILE A 40 -9.61 -4.41 -2.79
CA ILE A 40 -8.95 -4.64 -4.07
C ILE A 40 -9.16 -6.09 -4.51
N SER A 41 -9.69 -6.26 -5.72
CA SER A 41 -9.74 -7.52 -6.45
C SER A 41 -8.92 -7.41 -7.73
N LYS A 42 -8.60 -8.54 -8.36
CA LYS A 42 -7.88 -8.54 -9.64
C LYS A 42 -8.63 -7.70 -10.70
N GLY A 43 -7.90 -6.82 -11.40
CA GLY A 43 -8.44 -5.85 -12.34
C GLY A 43 -9.02 -4.57 -11.71
N THR A 44 -8.88 -4.37 -10.39
CA THR A 44 -9.39 -3.15 -9.72
C THR A 44 -8.41 -1.99 -9.82
N LEU A 45 -7.11 -2.30 -9.74
CA LEU A 45 -6.08 -1.26 -9.80
C LEU A 45 -5.64 -1.03 -11.26
N PRO A 46 -5.43 0.23 -11.66
CA PRO A 46 -5.06 0.55 -13.04
C PRO A 46 -3.62 0.17 -13.39
N ASP A 47 -2.75 -0.02 -12.39
CA ASP A 47 -1.36 -0.42 -12.60
C ASP A 47 -1.17 -1.89 -12.20
N PRO A 48 -0.78 -2.77 -13.14
CA PRO A 48 -0.64 -4.20 -12.86
C PRO A 48 0.50 -4.50 -11.89
N THR A 49 1.57 -3.70 -11.88
CA THR A 49 2.70 -3.86 -10.96
C THR A 49 2.26 -3.59 -9.53
N LEU A 50 1.44 -2.55 -9.34
CA LEU A 50 0.85 -2.23 -8.04
C LEU A 50 -0.14 -3.30 -7.59
N GLU A 51 -0.98 -3.80 -8.51
CA GLU A 51 -1.92 -4.88 -8.22
C GLU A 51 -1.21 -6.17 -7.78
N GLU A 52 -0.20 -6.60 -8.52
CA GLU A 52 0.60 -7.78 -8.17
C GLU A 52 1.26 -7.62 -6.81
N ALA A 53 1.81 -6.44 -6.50
CA ALA A 53 2.39 -6.16 -5.20
C ALA A 53 1.35 -6.27 -4.08
N VAL A 54 0.18 -5.65 -4.23
CA VAL A 54 -0.91 -5.69 -3.24
C VAL A 54 -1.38 -7.13 -3.00
N LEU A 55 -1.60 -7.90 -4.07
CA LEU A 55 -2.08 -9.28 -4.00
C LEU A 55 -1.05 -10.25 -3.40
N ALA A 56 0.24 -9.93 -3.49
CA ALA A 56 1.33 -10.71 -2.92
C ALA A 56 1.56 -10.47 -1.42
N LEU A 57 0.95 -9.45 -0.82
CA LEU A 57 1.07 -9.15 0.62
C LEU A 57 0.22 -10.10 1.46
N GLU A 58 0.79 -10.53 2.58
CA GLU A 58 0.03 -11.15 3.67
C GLU A 58 -0.78 -10.09 4.44
N VAL A 59 -1.77 -10.53 5.21
CA VAL A 59 -2.56 -9.62 6.06
C VAL A 59 -1.65 -8.98 7.11
N ASN A 60 -1.80 -7.67 7.31
CA ASN A 60 -0.95 -6.83 8.16
C ASN A 60 0.49 -6.68 7.66
N GLU A 61 0.75 -6.96 6.39
CA GLU A 61 2.07 -6.80 5.80
C GLU A 61 2.22 -5.43 5.13
N LEU A 62 3.39 -4.83 5.29
CA LEU A 62 3.84 -3.67 4.53
C LEU A 62 4.66 -4.12 3.33
N SER A 63 4.39 -3.55 2.16
CA SER A 63 5.14 -3.83 0.93
C SER A 63 6.53 -3.24 0.95
N ASP A 64 7.33 -3.75 0.02
CA ASP A 64 8.55 -3.07 -0.40
C ASP A 64 8.23 -1.83 -1.24
N LEU A 65 9.26 -1.12 -1.73
CA LEU A 65 9.06 -0.01 -2.66
C LEU A 65 8.53 -0.55 -4.00
N VAL A 66 7.32 -0.14 -4.37
CA VAL A 66 6.68 -0.54 -5.62
C VAL A 66 6.78 0.61 -6.62
N THR A 67 7.58 0.45 -7.67
CA THR A 67 7.75 1.47 -8.70
C THR A 67 6.76 1.25 -9.84
N THR A 68 6.08 2.32 -10.23
CA THR A 68 5.09 2.36 -11.32
C THR A 68 5.38 3.54 -12.24
N GLY A 69 4.65 3.63 -13.36
CA GLY A 69 4.71 4.83 -14.22
C GLY A 69 4.26 6.12 -13.52
N ARG A 70 3.54 6.03 -12.40
CA ARG A 70 3.07 7.17 -11.60
C ARG A 70 4.03 7.60 -10.49
N GLY A 71 5.11 6.85 -10.26
CA GLY A 71 6.04 7.06 -9.16
C GLY A 71 6.23 5.83 -8.28
N VAL A 72 6.66 6.05 -7.04
CA VAL A 72 6.98 5.00 -6.06
C VAL A 72 5.87 4.92 -5.01
N HIS A 73 5.43 3.71 -4.70
CA HIS A 73 4.35 3.43 -3.78
C HIS A 73 4.83 2.52 -2.65
N ILE A 74 4.22 2.70 -1.48
CA ILE A 74 4.29 1.79 -0.34
C ILE A 74 2.85 1.42 0.00
N VAL A 75 2.59 0.12 0.16
CA VAL A 75 1.24 -0.42 0.37
C VAL A 75 1.22 -1.21 1.68
N GLN A 76 0.13 -1.09 2.44
CA GLN A 76 -0.12 -1.94 3.59
C GLN A 76 -1.44 -2.67 3.41
N ARG A 77 -1.43 -4.00 3.62
CA ARG A 77 -2.64 -4.82 3.59
C ARG A 77 -3.22 -4.95 5.01
N TYR A 78 -4.50 -4.63 5.18
CA TYR A 78 -5.19 -4.76 6.47
C TYR A 78 -6.02 -6.04 6.61
N ALA A 79 -6.49 -6.63 5.51
CA ALA A 79 -7.31 -7.84 5.44
C ALA A 79 -7.07 -8.58 4.12
#